data_AF-Q4Q5G6-F1
#
_entry.id   AF-Q4Q5G6-F1
#
_cell.length_a   1.000
_cell.length_b   1.000
_cell.length_c   1.000
_cell.angle_alpha   90.00
_cell.angle_beta   90.00
_cell.angle_gamma   90.00
#
_symmetry.space_group_name_H-M   'P 1'
#
loop_
_entity.id
_entity.type
_entity.pdbx_description
1 polymer ?
#
loop_
_entity_poly.entity_id
_entity_poly.type
_entity_poly.pdbx_seq_one_letter_code
_entity_poly.pdbx_strand_id
1 'polypeptide(L)'
;MVSLEQAEQIAAAIEVPDWVLTKSAALVYSCFGSAANAFESSIKINFPAQHAFVEAWMRARSHPFAERLPYLNPWHVIASILAYLSLIVTLRLLHRVLGKFSCRTLGLVHNLGLHLLSLYMSLGLMISARAAGYSLWNNAVGTSPAEWRIAKLIWLFYVSKVVEWVDTVIMLLKQNYHQVTFLHVYHHTTVFVLWWLALLVAPGGESYYSAMVNSGVHVFMYGYYFLTLLFPSGIVRDVLSKFKFAITKGQMWQFVFNCLQSAYDLVWVPREELKYSAELLQILFWYMISLLALFGNFLVKNKKFSHRRCVDAATASGAKEDTAARSHGDRTHRTRVKAGMTNMQLERLKNEKSTEMKLLMRKNGNGNGQKASLQAMAGSR
;
A
#
# COMPACT_ATOMS: atom_id res chain seq x y z
N MET A 1 -15.17 -6.56 31.54
CA MET A 1 -15.18 -7.23 30.22
C MET A 1 -16.49 -7.98 30.07
N VAL A 2 -16.98 -8.12 28.84
CA VAL A 2 -18.18 -8.92 28.50
C VAL A 2 -17.98 -10.37 28.97
N SER A 3 -19.03 -10.98 29.54
CA SER A 3 -18.97 -12.39 29.96
C SER A 3 -18.80 -13.33 28.75
N LEU A 4 -18.40 -14.59 28.97
CA LEU A 4 -18.30 -15.58 27.88
C LEU A 4 -19.64 -15.75 27.15
N GLU A 5 -20.72 -15.88 27.92
CA GLU A 5 -22.08 -16.05 27.40
C GLU A 5 -22.56 -14.83 26.62
N GLN A 6 -22.33 -13.61 27.13
CA GLN A 6 -22.66 -12.39 26.42
C GLN A 6 -21.83 -12.25 25.14
N ALA A 7 -20.55 -12.64 25.17
CA ALA A 7 -19.69 -12.60 23.99
C ALA A 7 -20.20 -13.59 22.93
N GLU A 8 -20.61 -14.81 23.32
CA GLU A 8 -21.22 -15.79 22.40
C GLU A 8 -22.52 -15.27 21.80
N GLN A 9 -23.41 -14.67 22.59
CA GLN A 9 -24.65 -14.07 22.10
C GLN A 9 -24.40 -12.98 21.05
N ILE A 10 -23.46 -12.07 21.33
CA ILE A 10 -23.10 -11.00 20.39
C ILE A 10 -22.43 -11.59 19.14
N ALA A 11 -21.51 -12.54 19.32
CA ALA A 11 -20.77 -13.15 18.22
C ALA A 11 -21.71 -13.90 17.26
N ALA A 12 -22.66 -14.68 17.80
CA ALA A 12 -23.67 -15.37 17.02
C ALA A 12 -24.61 -14.38 16.29
N ALA A 13 -24.94 -13.25 16.92
CA ALA A 13 -25.81 -12.23 16.30
C ALA A 13 -25.15 -11.50 15.11
N ILE A 14 -23.82 -11.34 15.13
CA ILE A 14 -23.07 -10.67 14.05
C ILE A 14 -22.41 -11.67 13.07
N GLU A 15 -22.57 -12.96 13.28
CA GLU A 15 -21.94 -14.01 12.48
C GLU A 15 -22.44 -13.98 11.03
N VAL A 16 -21.51 -14.01 10.06
CA VAL A 16 -21.89 -14.18 8.65
C VAL A 16 -22.55 -15.55 8.48
N PRO A 17 -23.80 -15.63 7.99
CA PRO A 17 -24.44 -16.92 7.73
C PRO A 17 -23.70 -17.75 6.68
N ASP A 18 -23.70 -19.08 6.83
CA ASP A 18 -23.02 -20.01 5.91
C ASP A 18 -23.50 -19.87 4.45
N TRP A 19 -24.75 -19.46 4.23
CA TRP A 19 -25.27 -19.23 2.88
C TRP A 19 -24.58 -18.07 2.16
N VAL A 20 -24.05 -17.06 2.89
CA VAL A 20 -23.33 -15.95 2.28
C VAL A 20 -22.00 -16.44 1.69
N LEU A 21 -21.31 -17.34 2.40
CA LEU A 21 -20.07 -17.97 1.90
C LEU A 21 -20.35 -18.75 0.62
N THR A 22 -21.37 -19.60 0.62
CA THR A 22 -21.70 -20.43 -0.54
C THR A 22 -22.20 -19.61 -1.73
N LYS A 23 -23.05 -18.59 -1.51
CA LYS A 23 -23.55 -17.72 -2.59
C LYS A 23 -22.47 -16.81 -3.16
N SER A 24 -21.62 -16.23 -2.31
CA SER A 24 -20.49 -15.42 -2.78
C SER A 24 -19.49 -16.25 -3.58
N ALA A 25 -19.15 -17.46 -3.10
CA ALA A 25 -18.32 -18.39 -3.83
C ALA A 25 -18.92 -18.79 -5.19
N ALA A 26 -20.22 -19.12 -5.23
CA ALA A 26 -20.91 -19.47 -6.47
C ALA A 26 -20.90 -18.30 -7.48
N LEU A 27 -21.07 -17.06 -7.01
CA LEU A 27 -21.01 -15.86 -7.85
C LEU A 27 -19.59 -15.62 -8.38
N VAL A 28 -18.56 -15.76 -7.55
CA VAL A 28 -17.17 -15.62 -8.04
C VAL A 28 -16.85 -16.73 -9.04
N TYR A 29 -17.30 -17.94 -8.77
CA TYR A 29 -17.10 -19.09 -9.65
C TYR A 29 -17.83 -18.93 -10.99
N SER A 30 -19.02 -18.32 -11.03
CA SER A 30 -19.70 -18.07 -12.31
C SER A 30 -18.96 -17.04 -13.18
N CYS A 31 -18.23 -16.10 -12.57
CA CYS A 31 -17.44 -15.10 -13.30
C CYS A 31 -16.08 -15.62 -13.76
N PHE A 32 -15.38 -16.40 -12.92
CA PHE A 32 -13.96 -16.74 -13.14
C PHE A 32 -13.66 -18.24 -13.16
N GLY A 33 -14.62 -19.08 -12.76
CA GLY A 33 -14.41 -20.52 -12.59
C GLY A 33 -14.04 -21.23 -13.88
N SER A 34 -14.58 -20.80 -15.03
CA SER A 34 -14.20 -21.38 -16.33
C SER A 34 -12.72 -21.19 -16.65
N ALA A 35 -12.19 -19.98 -16.49
CA ALA A 35 -10.79 -19.67 -16.70
C ALA A 35 -9.88 -20.39 -15.68
N ALA A 36 -10.33 -20.46 -14.42
CA ALA A 36 -9.58 -21.13 -13.36
C ALA A 36 -9.52 -22.66 -13.57
N ASN A 37 -10.63 -23.29 -13.97
CA ASN A 37 -10.67 -24.70 -14.33
C ASN A 37 -9.80 -25.00 -15.57
N ALA A 38 -9.80 -24.11 -16.56
CA ALA A 38 -8.95 -24.27 -17.75
C ALA A 38 -7.46 -24.21 -17.38
N PHE A 39 -7.09 -23.33 -16.45
CA PHE A 39 -5.73 -23.26 -15.90
C PHE A 39 -5.36 -24.55 -15.16
N GLU A 40 -6.20 -25.01 -14.23
CA GLU A 40 -5.99 -26.27 -13.51
C GLU A 40 -5.88 -27.47 -14.46
N SER A 41 -6.77 -27.55 -15.45
CA SER A 41 -6.75 -28.61 -16.46
C SER A 41 -5.44 -28.60 -17.25
N SER A 42 -4.94 -27.41 -17.60
CA SER A 42 -3.64 -27.27 -18.27
C SER A 42 -2.49 -27.78 -17.38
N ILE A 43 -2.49 -27.46 -16.09
CA ILE A 43 -1.49 -28.00 -15.15
C ILE A 43 -1.60 -29.51 -15.03
N LYS A 44 -2.82 -30.05 -14.93
CA LYS A 44 -3.05 -31.49 -14.83
C LYS A 44 -2.54 -32.26 -16.06
N ILE A 45 -2.69 -31.68 -17.26
CA ILE A 45 -2.22 -32.27 -18.51
C ILE A 45 -0.70 -32.15 -18.66
N ASN A 46 -0.14 -30.95 -18.44
CA ASN A 46 1.27 -30.67 -18.74
C ASN A 46 2.22 -31.04 -17.59
N PHE A 47 1.72 -31.06 -16.35
CA PHE A 47 2.50 -31.24 -15.12
C PHE A 47 1.78 -32.21 -14.14
N PRO A 48 1.43 -33.44 -14.55
CA PRO A 48 0.61 -34.35 -13.75
C PRO A 48 1.27 -34.75 -12.41
N ALA A 49 2.59 -34.90 -12.38
CA ALA A 49 3.32 -35.25 -11.17
C ALA A 49 3.26 -34.15 -10.11
N GLN A 50 3.44 -32.89 -10.54
CA GLN A 50 3.33 -31.71 -9.69
C GLN A 50 1.90 -31.54 -9.20
N HIS A 51 0.93 -31.77 -10.09
CA HIS A 51 -0.48 -31.72 -9.73
C HIS A 51 -0.81 -32.72 -8.60
N ALA A 52 -0.45 -33.99 -8.79
CA ALA A 52 -0.68 -35.05 -7.81
C ALA A 52 0.08 -34.81 -6.50
N PHE A 53 1.31 -34.29 -6.55
CA PHE A 53 2.07 -33.92 -5.37
C PHE A 53 1.36 -32.85 -4.53
N VAL A 54 0.88 -31.78 -5.16
CA VAL A 54 0.18 -30.69 -4.45
C VAL A 54 -1.12 -31.20 -3.85
N GLU A 55 -1.91 -32.00 -4.57
CA GLU A 55 -3.14 -32.58 -4.02
C GLU A 55 -2.87 -33.50 -2.83
N ALA A 56 -1.84 -34.35 -2.90
CA ALA A 56 -1.45 -35.22 -1.80
C ALA A 56 -0.96 -34.41 -0.59
N TRP A 57 -0.16 -33.37 -0.83
CA TRP A 57 0.33 -32.48 0.21
C TRP A 57 -0.81 -31.73 0.91
N MET A 58 -1.79 -31.23 0.15
CA MET A 58 -2.97 -30.59 0.71
C MET A 58 -3.78 -31.58 1.54
N ARG A 59 -4.10 -32.76 1.00
CA ARG A 59 -4.88 -33.78 1.72
C ARG A 59 -4.24 -34.19 3.05
N ALA A 60 -2.91 -34.20 3.12
CA ALA A 60 -2.17 -34.52 4.34
C ALA A 60 -2.16 -33.41 5.41
N ARG A 61 -2.52 -32.17 5.05
CA ARG A 61 -2.41 -30.99 5.93
C ARG A 61 -3.70 -30.19 6.10
N SER A 62 -4.72 -30.45 5.28
CA SER A 62 -5.98 -29.73 5.32
C SER A 62 -6.68 -29.94 6.66
N HIS A 63 -7.00 -28.84 7.32
CA HIS A 63 -7.90 -28.85 8.48
C HIS A 63 -9.32 -29.24 8.04
N PRO A 64 -10.14 -29.91 8.88
CA PRO A 64 -11.51 -30.28 8.52
C PRO A 64 -12.39 -29.11 8.04
N PHE A 65 -12.18 -27.90 8.57
CA PHE A 65 -12.88 -26.71 8.10
C PHE A 65 -12.46 -26.25 6.70
N ALA A 66 -11.24 -26.57 6.23
CA ALA A 66 -10.77 -26.16 4.90
C ALA A 66 -11.64 -26.72 3.78
N GLU A 67 -12.22 -27.92 3.93
CA GLU A 67 -13.13 -28.52 2.94
C GLU A 67 -14.45 -27.73 2.78
N ARG A 68 -14.88 -27.05 3.84
CA ARG A 68 -16.09 -26.23 3.86
C ARG A 68 -15.85 -24.79 3.40
N LEU A 69 -14.60 -24.36 3.36
CA LEU A 69 -14.21 -23.00 3.01
C LEU A 69 -13.96 -22.89 1.50
N PRO A 70 -14.71 -22.04 0.79
CA PRO A 70 -14.54 -21.90 -0.65
C PRO A 70 -13.23 -21.17 -0.99
N TYR A 71 -12.80 -21.26 -2.25
CA TYR A 71 -11.65 -20.52 -2.78
C TYR A 71 -10.29 -20.89 -2.13
N LEU A 72 -10.14 -22.15 -1.69
CA LEU A 72 -8.89 -22.74 -1.20
C LEU A 72 -8.19 -23.69 -2.20
N ASN A 73 -8.75 -23.87 -3.41
CA ASN A 73 -8.06 -24.62 -4.47
C ASN A 73 -6.75 -23.90 -4.87
N PRO A 74 -5.57 -24.55 -4.76
CA PRO A 74 -4.26 -23.92 -4.97
C PRO A 74 -4.09 -23.41 -6.39
N TRP A 75 -4.67 -24.07 -7.39
CA TRP A 75 -4.57 -23.68 -8.79
C TRP A 75 -5.35 -22.39 -9.05
N HIS A 76 -6.50 -22.22 -8.39
CA HIS A 76 -7.25 -20.97 -8.42
C HIS A 76 -6.46 -19.83 -7.73
N VAL A 77 -5.77 -20.13 -6.63
CA VAL A 77 -4.90 -19.15 -5.93
C VAL A 77 -3.75 -18.71 -6.84
N ILE A 78 -3.04 -19.65 -7.47
CA ILE A 78 -1.95 -19.37 -8.41
C ILE A 78 -2.46 -18.57 -9.62
N ALA A 79 -3.57 -18.99 -10.22
CA ALA A 79 -4.18 -18.28 -11.36
C ALA A 79 -4.53 -16.83 -10.99
N SER A 80 -5.04 -16.60 -9.78
CA SER A 80 -5.41 -15.27 -9.31
C SER A 80 -4.20 -14.36 -9.10
N ILE A 81 -3.10 -14.90 -8.57
CA ILE A 81 -1.82 -14.18 -8.46
C ILE A 81 -1.28 -13.83 -9.86
N LEU A 82 -1.29 -14.78 -10.79
CA LEU A 82 -0.85 -14.53 -12.17
C LEU A 82 -1.71 -13.47 -12.84
N ALA A 83 -3.04 -13.49 -12.62
CA ALA A 83 -3.95 -12.46 -13.11
C ALA A 83 -3.63 -11.08 -12.52
N TYR A 84 -3.40 -10.99 -11.20
CA TYR A 84 -3.00 -9.75 -10.52
C TYR A 84 -1.70 -9.17 -11.08
N LEU A 85 -0.65 -9.99 -11.20
CA LEU A 85 0.64 -9.56 -11.76
C LEU A 85 0.52 -9.15 -13.22
N SER A 86 -0.23 -9.92 -14.02
CA SER A 86 -0.49 -9.61 -15.43
C SER A 86 -1.25 -8.29 -15.59
N LEU A 87 -2.21 -8.02 -14.71
CA LEU A 87 -2.98 -6.78 -14.70
C LEU A 87 -2.08 -5.57 -14.38
N ILE A 88 -1.18 -5.70 -13.41
CA ILE A 88 -0.19 -4.65 -13.10
C ILE A 88 0.66 -4.33 -14.32
N VAL A 89 1.23 -5.36 -14.97
CA VAL A 89 2.09 -5.19 -16.14
C VAL A 89 1.30 -4.57 -17.30
N THR A 90 0.11 -5.10 -17.59
CA THR A 90 -0.74 -4.65 -18.69
C THR A 90 -1.15 -3.18 -18.52
N LEU A 91 -1.66 -2.78 -17.35
CA LEU A 91 -2.05 -1.39 -17.09
C LEU A 91 -0.84 -0.44 -17.12
N ARG A 92 0.34 -0.92 -16.73
CA ARG A 92 1.58 -0.15 -16.82
C ARG A 92 2.06 0.03 -18.25
N LEU A 93 1.89 -0.95 -19.13
CA LEU A 93 2.25 -0.83 -20.55
C LEU A 93 1.24 0.01 -21.33
N LEU A 94 -0.06 -0.17 -21.07
CA LEU A 94 -1.14 0.50 -21.79
C LEU A 94 -1.46 1.92 -21.27
N HIS A 95 -0.73 2.44 -20.28
CA HIS A 95 -1.04 3.74 -19.67
C HIS A 95 -1.11 4.91 -20.65
N ARG A 96 -0.29 4.90 -21.71
CA ARG A 96 -0.29 5.95 -22.73
C ARG A 96 -1.56 5.94 -23.57
N VAL A 97 -2.16 4.77 -23.77
CA VAL A 97 -3.39 4.58 -24.55
C VAL A 97 -4.62 4.83 -23.67
N LEU A 98 -4.59 4.35 -22.43
CA LEU A 98 -5.71 4.43 -21.48
C LEU A 98 -5.90 5.84 -20.90
N GLY A 99 -4.84 6.66 -20.83
CA GLY A 99 -4.91 7.98 -20.22
C GLY A 99 -5.09 7.92 -18.69
N LYS A 100 -5.55 9.02 -18.10
CA LYS A 100 -5.74 9.17 -16.65
C LYS A 100 -7.22 9.17 -16.31
N PHE A 101 -7.65 8.25 -15.45
CA PHE A 101 -9.04 8.18 -15.00
C PHE A 101 -9.24 8.91 -13.67
N SER A 102 -10.35 9.64 -13.55
CA SER A 102 -10.83 10.16 -12.27
C SER A 102 -11.60 9.08 -11.52
N CYS A 103 -10.89 8.20 -10.80
CA CYS A 103 -11.52 7.14 -10.01
C CYS A 103 -12.00 7.64 -8.63
N ARG A 104 -12.54 8.87 -8.52
CA ARG A 104 -12.90 9.45 -7.20
C ARG A 104 -14.06 8.71 -6.54
N THR A 105 -15.18 8.54 -7.25
CA THR A 105 -16.37 7.86 -6.72
C THR A 105 -16.08 6.39 -6.42
N LEU A 106 -15.44 5.70 -7.37
CA LEU A 106 -14.98 4.32 -7.15
C LEU A 106 -14.08 4.22 -5.93
N GLY A 107 -13.09 5.12 -5.80
CA GLY A 107 -12.22 5.18 -4.63
C GLY A 107 -12.96 5.45 -3.33
N LEU A 108 -13.97 6.33 -3.32
CA LEU A 108 -14.78 6.60 -2.12
C LEU A 108 -15.55 5.36 -1.68
N VAL A 109 -16.30 4.73 -2.60
CA VAL A 109 -17.09 3.53 -2.31
C VAL A 109 -16.18 2.37 -1.88
N HIS A 110 -15.07 2.18 -2.58
CA HIS A 110 -14.09 1.13 -2.29
C HIS A 110 -13.46 1.27 -0.91
N ASN A 111 -12.92 2.46 -0.59
CA ASN A 111 -12.30 2.71 0.72
C ASN A 111 -13.32 2.66 1.86
N LEU A 112 -14.55 3.13 1.65
CA LEU A 112 -15.61 3.00 2.66
C LEU A 112 -15.97 1.53 2.90
N GLY A 113 -16.13 0.75 1.83
CA GLY A 113 -16.40 -0.69 1.91
C GLY A 113 -15.31 -1.44 2.68
N LEU A 114 -14.04 -1.20 2.35
CA LEU A 114 -12.90 -1.81 3.04
C LEU A 114 -12.74 -1.33 4.48
N HIS A 115 -13.07 -0.07 4.78
CA HIS A 115 -13.11 0.42 6.15
C HIS A 115 -14.15 -0.33 7.00
N LEU A 116 -15.38 -0.46 6.51
CA LEU A 116 -16.45 -1.18 7.20
C LEU A 116 -16.18 -2.68 7.31
N LEU A 117 -15.65 -3.29 6.23
CA LEU A 117 -15.26 -4.70 6.23
C LEU A 117 -14.15 -4.97 7.25
N SER A 118 -13.12 -4.11 7.29
CA SER A 118 -12.03 -4.23 8.27
C SER A 118 -12.54 -4.05 9.70
N LEU A 119 -13.51 -3.16 9.92
CA LEU A 119 -14.10 -2.94 11.24
C LEU A 119 -14.89 -4.16 11.70
N TYR A 120 -15.70 -4.72 10.80
CA TYR A 120 -16.43 -5.96 11.02
C TYR A 120 -15.49 -7.12 11.36
N MET A 121 -14.44 -7.33 10.56
CA MET A 121 -13.48 -8.42 10.80
C MET A 121 -12.73 -8.23 12.12
N SER A 122 -12.28 -7.02 12.42
CA SER A 122 -11.52 -6.73 13.66
C SER A 122 -12.38 -6.95 14.90
N LEU A 123 -13.60 -6.39 14.95
CA LEU A 123 -14.49 -6.55 16.11
C LEU A 123 -15.07 -7.96 16.17
N GLY A 124 -15.45 -8.52 15.02
CA GLY A 124 -15.97 -9.88 14.91
C GLY A 124 -14.98 -10.92 15.41
N LEU A 125 -13.69 -10.80 15.05
CA LEU A 125 -12.63 -11.68 15.54
C LEU A 125 -12.40 -11.49 17.05
N MET A 126 -12.37 -10.25 17.54
CA MET A 126 -12.20 -9.98 18.97
C MET A 126 -13.30 -10.62 19.82
N ILE A 127 -14.57 -10.45 19.40
CA ILE A 127 -15.74 -10.97 20.12
C ILE A 127 -15.81 -12.50 19.97
N SER A 128 -15.57 -13.03 18.77
CA SER A 128 -15.60 -14.48 18.52
C SER A 128 -14.47 -15.22 19.21
N ALA A 129 -13.26 -14.66 19.27
CA ALA A 129 -12.14 -15.22 20.02
C ALA A 129 -12.46 -15.27 21.52
N ARG A 130 -13.03 -14.19 22.07
CA ARG A 130 -13.50 -14.18 23.46
C ARG A 130 -14.54 -15.27 23.71
N ALA A 131 -15.50 -15.44 22.80
CA ALA A 131 -16.57 -16.43 22.90
C ALA A 131 -16.07 -17.88 22.78
N ALA A 132 -15.05 -18.13 21.94
CA ALA A 132 -14.36 -19.42 21.82
C ALA A 132 -13.42 -19.72 23.01
N GLY A 133 -13.29 -18.81 23.98
CA GLY A 133 -12.36 -18.97 25.10
C GLY A 133 -10.89 -18.81 24.72
N TYR A 134 -10.60 -18.20 23.57
CA TYR A 134 -9.22 -17.93 23.16
C TYR A 134 -8.56 -16.91 24.09
N SER A 135 -7.30 -17.17 24.41
CA SER A 135 -6.40 -16.27 25.11
C SER A 135 -5.56 -15.48 24.11
N LEU A 136 -4.63 -14.64 24.58
CA LEU A 136 -3.67 -13.98 23.70
C LEU A 136 -2.54 -14.90 23.20
N TRP A 137 -2.41 -16.11 23.75
CA TRP A 137 -1.26 -16.98 23.55
C TRP A 137 -1.67 -18.46 23.38
N ASN A 138 -0.91 -19.22 22.60
CA ASN A 138 -0.99 -20.67 22.44
C ASN A 138 -2.42 -21.27 22.38
N ASN A 139 -3.25 -20.74 21.48
CA ASN A 139 -4.61 -21.21 21.22
C ASN A 139 -4.63 -22.39 20.24
N ALA A 140 -5.40 -23.42 20.58
CA ALA A 140 -5.65 -24.54 19.69
C ALA A 140 -6.55 -24.17 18.52
N VAL A 141 -6.41 -24.89 17.41
CA VAL A 141 -7.42 -24.91 16.35
C VAL A 141 -8.29 -26.15 16.53
N GLY A 142 -9.49 -25.96 17.05
CA GLY A 142 -10.51 -26.99 17.13
C GLY A 142 -11.59 -26.85 16.05
N THR A 143 -12.65 -27.64 16.22
CA THR A 143 -13.76 -27.76 15.28
C THR A 143 -15.11 -27.36 15.87
N SER A 144 -15.11 -26.60 16.98
CA SER A 144 -16.36 -26.17 17.63
C SER A 144 -17.13 -25.13 16.79
N PRO A 145 -18.44 -24.89 17.06
CA PRO A 145 -19.20 -23.84 16.38
C PRO A 145 -18.60 -22.43 16.53
N ALA A 146 -18.08 -22.10 17.71
CA ALA A 146 -17.41 -20.82 17.94
C ALA A 146 -16.12 -20.67 17.10
N GLU A 147 -15.37 -21.76 16.94
CA GLU A 147 -14.18 -21.78 16.09
C GLU A 147 -14.52 -21.79 14.61
N TRP A 148 -15.65 -22.38 14.20
CA TRP A 148 -16.15 -22.25 12.83
C TRP A 148 -16.43 -20.79 12.49
N ARG A 149 -17.02 -20.02 13.41
CA ARG A 149 -17.22 -18.57 13.24
C ARG A 149 -15.90 -17.82 13.07
N ILE A 150 -14.87 -18.17 13.83
CA ILE A 150 -13.51 -17.61 13.67
C ILE A 150 -12.93 -17.98 12.30
N ALA A 151 -13.05 -19.24 11.88
CA ALA A 151 -12.60 -19.71 10.57
C ALA A 151 -13.26 -18.94 9.43
N LYS A 152 -14.57 -18.67 9.52
CA LYS A 152 -15.29 -17.83 8.54
C LYS A 152 -14.80 -16.39 8.49
N LEU A 153 -14.47 -15.81 9.64
CA LEU A 153 -13.91 -14.45 9.70
C LEU A 153 -12.49 -14.38 9.13
N ILE A 154 -11.66 -15.39 9.40
CA ILE A 154 -10.32 -15.50 8.78
C ILE A 154 -10.44 -15.74 7.27
N TRP A 155 -11.43 -16.52 6.84
CA TRP A 155 -11.74 -16.70 5.43
C TRP A 155 -12.17 -15.40 4.76
N LEU A 156 -13.04 -14.63 5.41
CA LEU A 156 -13.44 -13.31 4.93
C LEU A 156 -12.23 -12.37 4.84
N PHE A 157 -11.32 -12.45 5.81
CA PHE A 157 -10.06 -11.73 5.80
C PHE A 157 -9.15 -12.14 4.63
N TYR A 158 -9.03 -13.43 4.34
CA TYR A 158 -8.30 -13.93 3.17
C TYR A 158 -8.90 -13.42 1.85
N VAL A 159 -10.22 -13.53 1.67
CA VAL A 159 -10.92 -13.03 0.48
C VAL A 159 -10.79 -11.51 0.35
N SER A 160 -10.75 -10.79 1.48
CA SER A 160 -10.54 -9.34 1.48
C SER A 160 -9.25 -8.94 0.76
N LYS A 161 -8.21 -9.78 0.77
CA LYS A 161 -6.93 -9.48 0.08
C LYS A 161 -7.06 -9.41 -1.43
N VAL A 162 -7.98 -10.18 -2.01
CA VAL A 162 -8.32 -10.05 -3.44
C VAL A 162 -9.05 -8.74 -3.69
N VAL A 163 -9.92 -8.32 -2.77
CA VAL A 163 -10.60 -7.01 -2.86
C VAL A 163 -9.59 -5.87 -2.73
N GLU A 164 -8.59 -5.97 -1.85
CA GLU A 164 -7.49 -5.01 -1.70
C GLU A 164 -6.62 -4.91 -2.97
N TRP A 165 -6.59 -5.91 -3.85
CA TRP A 165 -5.92 -5.77 -5.16
C TRP A 165 -6.54 -4.69 -6.05
N VAL A 166 -7.82 -4.37 -5.85
CA VAL A 166 -8.49 -3.25 -6.54
C VAL A 166 -7.84 -1.91 -6.21
N ASP A 167 -7.25 -1.73 -5.02
CA ASP A 167 -6.46 -0.53 -4.71
C ASP A 167 -5.32 -0.36 -5.71
N THR A 168 -4.65 -1.46 -6.06
CA THR A 168 -3.57 -1.46 -7.05
C THR A 168 -4.08 -1.01 -8.41
N VAL A 169 -5.25 -1.51 -8.81
CA VAL A 169 -5.90 -1.12 -10.07
C VAL A 169 -6.25 0.38 -10.06
N ILE A 170 -6.87 0.88 -8.98
CA ILE A 170 -7.22 2.29 -8.83
C ILE A 170 -5.96 3.18 -8.89
N MET A 171 -4.87 2.77 -8.24
CA MET A 171 -3.59 3.49 -8.27
C MET A 171 -3.01 3.56 -9.70
N LEU A 172 -3.08 2.46 -10.44
CA LEU A 172 -2.60 2.39 -11.83
C LEU A 172 -3.47 3.22 -12.79
N LEU A 173 -4.80 3.14 -12.68
CA LEU A 173 -5.74 3.92 -13.50
C LEU A 173 -5.62 5.44 -13.25
N LYS A 174 -5.27 5.84 -12.02
CA LYS A 174 -4.97 7.24 -11.66
C LYS A 174 -3.56 7.69 -12.06
N GLN A 175 -2.75 6.79 -12.60
CA GLN A 175 -1.33 7.00 -12.93
C GLN A 175 -0.45 7.34 -11.70
N ASN A 176 -0.83 6.85 -10.52
CA ASN A 176 -0.08 7.02 -9.27
C ASN A 176 1.00 5.92 -9.10
N TYR A 177 1.85 5.71 -10.10
CA TYR A 177 2.82 4.60 -10.12
C TYR A 177 3.80 4.59 -8.95
N HIS A 178 4.08 5.75 -8.37
CA HIS A 178 4.94 5.88 -7.18
C HIS A 178 4.36 5.16 -5.94
N GLN A 179 3.05 4.87 -5.92
CA GLN A 179 2.40 4.13 -4.84
C GLN A 179 2.51 2.61 -5.04
N VAL A 180 2.56 2.13 -6.29
CA VAL A 180 2.74 0.71 -6.65
C VAL A 180 4.23 0.35 -6.60
N THR A 181 4.78 0.34 -5.40
CA THR A 181 6.17 0.01 -5.13
C THR A 181 6.41 -1.50 -5.14
N PHE A 182 7.68 -1.92 -5.16
CA PHE A 182 8.04 -3.33 -4.93
C PHE A 182 7.47 -3.85 -3.61
N LEU A 183 7.57 -3.07 -2.53
CA LEU A 183 7.02 -3.42 -1.22
C LEU A 183 5.51 -3.67 -1.29
N HIS A 184 4.78 -2.83 -2.03
CA HIS A 184 3.34 -2.99 -2.23
C HIS A 184 3.01 -4.32 -2.90
N VAL A 185 3.61 -4.60 -4.06
CA VAL A 185 3.33 -5.82 -4.84
C VAL A 185 3.80 -7.08 -4.09
N TYR A 186 4.98 -7.03 -3.47
CA TYR A 186 5.49 -8.09 -2.60
C TYR A 186 4.47 -8.41 -1.51
N HIS A 187 4.11 -7.42 -0.69
CA HIS A 187 3.21 -7.60 0.44
C HIS A 187 1.84 -8.13 0.02
N HIS A 188 1.18 -7.52 -0.99
CA HIS A 188 -0.15 -7.92 -1.42
C HIS A 188 -0.20 -9.29 -2.10
N THR A 189 0.92 -9.75 -2.67
CA THR A 189 1.00 -11.10 -3.23
C THR A 189 1.28 -12.13 -2.14
N THR A 190 2.27 -11.89 -1.28
CA THR A 190 2.69 -12.85 -0.25
C THR A 190 1.66 -13.00 0.85
N VAL A 191 1.00 -11.90 1.27
CA VAL A 191 -0.06 -11.97 2.30
C VAL A 191 -1.19 -12.89 1.83
N PHE A 192 -1.59 -12.81 0.57
CA PHE A 192 -2.64 -13.66 0.01
C PHE A 192 -2.25 -15.16 0.08
N VAL A 193 -1.02 -15.51 -0.31
CA VAL A 193 -0.51 -16.89 -0.23
C VAL A 193 -0.43 -17.39 1.22
N LEU A 194 0.08 -16.56 2.13
CA LEU A 194 0.23 -16.95 3.53
C LEU A 194 -1.10 -17.18 4.23
N TRP A 195 -2.13 -16.37 3.91
CA TRP A 195 -3.46 -16.57 4.46
C TRP A 195 -4.20 -17.74 3.82
N TRP A 196 -3.96 -18.04 2.54
CA TRP A 196 -4.40 -19.30 1.94
C TRP A 196 -3.81 -20.50 2.70
N LEU A 197 -2.50 -20.49 2.95
CA LEU A 197 -1.81 -21.56 3.68
C LEU A 197 -2.33 -21.68 5.13
N ALA A 198 -2.52 -20.56 5.82
CA ALA A 198 -3.05 -20.55 7.19
C ALA A 198 -4.48 -21.13 7.24
N LEU A 199 -5.35 -20.77 6.28
CA LEU A 199 -6.70 -21.33 6.21
C LEU A 199 -6.74 -22.81 5.86
N LEU A 200 -5.82 -23.25 5.00
CA LEU A 200 -5.69 -24.65 4.65
C LEU A 200 -5.31 -25.48 5.88
N VAL A 201 -4.29 -25.05 6.62
CA VAL A 201 -3.67 -25.88 7.67
C VAL A 201 -4.28 -25.67 9.05
N ALA A 202 -4.64 -24.43 9.40
CA ALA A 202 -5.01 -24.07 10.76
C ALA A 202 -5.90 -22.79 10.80
N PRO A 203 -7.16 -22.85 10.31
CA PRO A 203 -8.10 -21.73 10.18
C PRO A 203 -8.70 -21.27 11.52
N GLY A 204 -7.86 -20.93 12.48
CA GLY A 204 -8.24 -20.57 13.85
C GLY A 204 -7.00 -20.44 14.72
N GLY A 205 -7.13 -20.70 16.03
CA GLY A 205 -6.02 -20.59 16.98
C GLY A 205 -5.28 -19.27 16.82
N GLU A 206 -3.95 -19.28 16.89
CA GLU A 206 -3.11 -18.08 16.86
C GLU A 206 -3.33 -17.13 15.67
N SER A 207 -3.81 -17.63 14.53
CA SER A 207 -4.10 -16.79 13.36
C SER A 207 -5.20 -15.74 13.60
N TYR A 208 -6.10 -15.96 14.57
CA TYR A 208 -7.16 -14.99 14.90
C TYR A 208 -6.57 -13.62 15.25
N TYR A 209 -5.48 -13.61 16.04
CA TYR A 209 -4.88 -12.40 16.56
C TYR A 209 -4.26 -11.59 15.42
N SER A 210 -3.50 -12.26 14.55
CA SER A 210 -2.87 -11.61 13.40
C SER A 210 -3.90 -11.00 12.45
N ALA A 211 -5.00 -11.73 12.16
CA ALA A 211 -6.10 -11.21 11.36
C ALA A 211 -6.82 -10.04 12.04
N MET A 212 -7.05 -10.14 13.35
CA MET A 212 -7.72 -9.11 14.16
C MET A 212 -6.91 -7.81 14.18
N VAL A 213 -5.63 -7.88 14.52
CA VAL A 213 -4.75 -6.71 14.59
C VAL A 213 -4.52 -6.11 13.20
N ASN A 214 -4.34 -6.93 12.17
CA ASN A 214 -4.22 -6.43 10.79
C ASN A 214 -5.48 -5.70 10.34
N SER A 215 -6.65 -6.29 10.56
CA SER A 215 -7.93 -5.65 10.27
C SER A 215 -8.09 -4.35 11.04
N GLY A 216 -7.71 -4.33 12.33
CA GLY A 216 -7.75 -3.11 13.15
C GLY A 216 -6.89 -1.98 12.58
N VAL A 217 -5.67 -2.27 12.12
CA VAL A 217 -4.83 -1.27 11.43
C VAL A 217 -5.47 -0.83 10.10
N HIS A 218 -6.10 -1.75 9.38
CA HIS A 218 -6.78 -1.47 8.11
C HIS A 218 -8.03 -0.59 8.29
N VAL A 219 -8.74 -0.67 9.42
CA VAL A 219 -9.82 0.27 9.77
C VAL A 219 -9.31 1.71 9.69
N PHE A 220 -8.20 2.01 10.36
CA PHE A 220 -7.62 3.36 10.38
C PHE A 220 -7.08 3.77 9.01
N MET A 221 -6.45 2.84 8.29
CA MET A 221 -5.86 3.11 6.98
C MET A 221 -6.91 3.41 5.90
N TYR A 222 -7.94 2.56 5.76
CA TYR A 222 -9.03 2.79 4.81
C TYR A 222 -9.94 3.95 5.23
N GLY A 223 -10.18 4.12 6.53
CA GLY A 223 -10.90 5.29 7.05
C GLY A 223 -10.17 6.60 6.70
N TYR A 224 -8.85 6.62 6.84
CA TYR A 224 -8.02 7.74 6.40
C TYR A 224 -8.16 7.99 4.89
N TYR A 225 -7.99 6.96 4.05
CA TYR A 225 -8.10 7.14 2.59
C TYR A 225 -9.47 7.63 2.15
N PHE A 226 -10.54 7.10 2.74
CA PHE A 226 -11.91 7.58 2.55
C PHE A 226 -12.04 9.07 2.89
N LEU A 227 -11.63 9.47 4.10
CA LEU A 227 -11.73 10.86 4.56
C LEU A 227 -10.91 11.82 3.69
N THR A 228 -9.74 11.38 3.19
CA THR A 228 -8.92 12.22 2.31
C THR A 228 -9.51 12.43 0.92
N LEU A 229 -10.36 11.51 0.44
CA LEU A 229 -11.11 11.68 -0.80
C LEU A 229 -12.38 12.54 -0.60
N LEU A 230 -12.96 12.50 0.60
CA LEU A 230 -14.12 13.30 0.98
C LEU A 230 -13.73 14.78 1.18
N PHE A 231 -12.61 15.02 1.87
CA PHE A 231 -12.06 16.34 2.16
C PHE A 231 -10.72 16.57 1.43
N PRO A 232 -10.75 16.92 0.13
CA PRO A 232 -9.53 17.11 -0.66
C PRO A 232 -8.70 18.33 -0.24
N SER A 233 -9.33 19.34 0.38
CA SER A 233 -8.71 20.60 0.81
C SER A 233 -9.37 21.13 2.09
N GLY A 234 -8.69 22.05 2.78
CA GLY A 234 -9.18 22.71 4.00
C GLY A 234 -8.59 22.13 5.29
N ILE A 235 -9.05 22.66 6.43
CA ILE A 235 -8.49 22.38 7.77
C ILE A 235 -8.49 20.87 8.08
N VAL A 236 -9.56 20.17 7.72
CA VAL A 236 -9.67 18.71 7.92
C VAL A 236 -8.57 17.96 7.17
N ARG A 237 -8.26 18.36 5.93
CA ARG A 237 -7.19 17.76 5.12
C ARG A 237 -5.80 17.99 5.75
N ASP A 238 -5.58 19.17 6.33
CA ASP A 238 -4.31 19.51 6.98
C ASP A 238 -4.11 18.68 8.26
N VAL A 239 -5.17 18.50 9.05
CA VAL A 239 -5.16 17.61 10.21
C VAL A 239 -4.87 16.16 9.79
N LEU A 240 -5.61 15.62 8.81
CA LEU A 240 -5.40 14.26 8.30
C LEU A 240 -3.96 14.05 7.80
N SER A 241 -3.36 15.05 7.16
CA SER A 241 -1.99 14.95 6.65
C SER A 241 -0.95 14.67 7.76
N LYS A 242 -1.22 15.13 9.00
CA LYS A 242 -0.38 14.82 10.17
C LYS A 242 -0.57 13.37 10.67
N PHE A 243 -1.79 12.83 10.55
CA PHE A 243 -2.12 11.46 10.99
C PHE A 243 -1.50 10.37 10.11
N LYS A 244 -1.18 10.64 8.85
CA LYS A 244 -0.56 9.67 7.93
C LYS A 244 0.64 8.94 8.55
N PHE A 245 1.50 9.67 9.26
CA PHE A 245 2.70 9.09 9.88
C PHE A 245 2.36 8.15 11.05
N ALA A 246 1.31 8.45 11.82
CA ALA A 246 0.83 7.58 12.88
C ALA A 246 0.30 6.24 12.31
N ILE A 247 -0.41 6.29 11.18
CA ILE A 247 -0.90 5.09 10.48
C ILE A 247 0.27 4.20 10.03
N THR A 248 1.28 4.78 9.37
CA THR A 248 2.46 3.99 8.93
C THR A 248 3.21 3.38 10.11
N LYS A 249 3.31 4.08 11.25
CA LYS A 249 3.86 3.50 12.48
C LYS A 249 2.98 2.38 13.04
N GLY A 250 1.65 2.56 13.04
CA GLY A 250 0.70 1.52 13.44
C GLY A 250 0.85 0.25 12.60
N GLN A 251 1.05 0.39 11.29
CA GLN A 251 1.36 -0.72 10.39
C GLN A 251 2.66 -1.46 10.73
N MET A 252 3.64 -0.78 11.33
CA MET A 252 4.86 -1.47 11.79
C MET A 252 4.64 -2.11 13.15
N TRP A 253 3.91 -1.45 14.05
CA TRP A 253 3.58 -2.01 15.37
C TRP A 253 2.77 -3.30 15.28
N GLN A 254 1.83 -3.44 14.33
CA GLN A 254 1.17 -4.74 14.10
C GLN A 254 2.16 -5.87 13.78
N PHE A 255 3.21 -5.59 13.01
CA PHE A 255 4.20 -6.61 12.65
C PHE A 255 5.07 -6.94 13.86
N VAL A 256 5.43 -5.95 14.67
CA VAL A 256 6.11 -6.18 15.95
C VAL A 256 5.26 -7.05 16.88
N PHE A 257 3.97 -6.75 17.05
CA PHE A 257 3.10 -7.55 17.89
C PHE A 257 2.93 -8.98 17.39
N ASN A 258 2.75 -9.17 16.08
CA ASN A 258 2.72 -10.51 15.48
C ASN A 258 4.05 -11.26 15.67
N CYS A 259 5.20 -10.58 15.56
CA CYS A 259 6.50 -11.17 15.87
C CYS A 259 6.59 -11.61 17.33
N LEU A 260 6.13 -10.78 18.27
CA LEU A 260 6.18 -11.07 19.71
C LEU A 260 5.29 -12.26 20.07
N GLN A 261 4.07 -12.31 19.54
CA GLN A 261 3.16 -13.45 19.69
C GLN A 261 3.80 -14.74 19.17
N SER A 262 4.30 -14.71 17.93
CA SER A 262 4.92 -15.87 17.32
C SER A 262 6.21 -16.30 18.03
N ALA A 263 7.04 -15.36 18.50
CA ALA A 263 8.24 -15.66 19.27
C ALA A 263 7.92 -16.25 20.65
N TYR A 264 6.86 -15.77 21.31
CA TYR A 264 6.40 -16.33 22.57
C TYR A 264 6.04 -17.82 22.39
N ASP A 265 5.18 -18.14 21.44
CA ASP A 265 4.76 -19.52 21.18
C ASP A 265 5.90 -20.41 20.69
N LEU A 266 6.88 -19.85 19.98
CA LEU A 266 8.00 -20.64 19.47
C LEU A 266 9.12 -20.88 20.49
N VAL A 267 9.27 -20.03 21.50
CA VAL A 267 10.43 -20.05 22.41
C VAL A 267 10.03 -20.36 23.87
N TRP A 268 8.90 -19.83 24.34
CA TRP A 268 8.48 -19.99 25.74
C TRP A 268 7.52 -21.15 25.97
N VAL A 269 6.73 -21.53 24.95
CA VAL A 269 5.82 -22.67 25.06
C VAL A 269 6.60 -23.97 24.79
N PRO A 270 6.62 -24.94 25.72
CA PRO A 270 7.20 -26.26 25.49
C PRO A 270 6.63 -26.91 24.22
N ARG A 271 7.44 -27.63 23.45
CA ARG A 271 7.04 -28.13 22.12
C ARG A 271 5.87 -29.11 22.19
N GLU A 272 5.81 -29.89 23.27
CA GLU A 272 4.74 -30.82 23.61
C GLU A 272 3.42 -30.13 23.99
N GLU A 273 3.45 -28.86 24.39
CA GLU A 273 2.27 -28.07 24.77
C GLU A 273 1.82 -27.10 23.68
N LEU A 274 2.59 -26.98 22.59
CA LEU A 274 2.26 -26.08 21.49
C LEU A 274 1.03 -26.60 20.72
N LYS A 275 -0.06 -25.82 20.77
CA LYS A 275 -1.36 -26.22 20.20
C LYS A 275 -1.58 -25.77 18.76
N TYR A 276 -0.65 -24.99 18.22
CA TYR A 276 -0.70 -24.44 16.87
C TYR A 276 0.47 -24.95 16.02
N SER A 277 0.36 -24.87 14.70
CA SER A 277 1.43 -25.34 13.80
C SER A 277 2.71 -24.51 13.97
N ALA A 278 3.78 -25.16 14.45
CA ALA A 278 5.10 -24.55 14.58
C ALA A 278 5.64 -24.06 13.23
N GLU A 279 5.33 -24.77 12.13
CA GLU A 279 5.72 -24.40 10.77
C GLU A 279 5.09 -23.06 10.37
N LEU A 280 3.78 -22.90 10.60
CA LEU A 280 3.07 -21.66 10.29
C LEU A 280 3.59 -20.48 11.13
N LEU A 281 3.86 -20.71 12.41
CA LEU A 281 4.43 -19.69 13.29
C LEU A 281 5.82 -19.25 12.78
N GLN A 282 6.68 -20.18 12.39
CA GLN A 282 8.00 -19.84 11.86
C GLN A 282 7.90 -19.05 10.55
N ILE A 283 7.03 -19.45 9.63
CA ILE A 283 6.78 -18.73 8.38
C ILE A 283 6.29 -17.31 8.68
N LEU A 284 5.32 -17.17 9.58
CA LEU A 284 4.79 -15.89 10.02
C LEU A 284 5.89 -15.00 10.61
N PHE A 285 6.69 -15.53 11.53
CA PHE A 285 7.78 -14.81 12.18
C PHE A 285 8.76 -14.23 11.17
N TRP A 286 9.32 -15.07 10.30
CA TRP A 286 10.29 -14.62 9.28
C TRP A 286 9.66 -13.66 8.27
N TYR A 287 8.39 -13.87 7.92
CA TYR A 287 7.67 -12.95 7.05
C TYR A 287 7.50 -11.56 7.70
N MET A 288 7.14 -11.49 8.98
CA MET A 288 7.02 -10.23 9.70
C MET A 288 8.35 -9.49 9.82
N ILE A 289 9.47 -10.21 10.04
CA ILE A 289 10.82 -9.62 9.98
C ILE A 289 11.12 -9.04 8.60
N SER A 290 10.75 -9.75 7.52
CA SER A 290 10.93 -9.25 6.15
C SER A 290 10.17 -7.94 5.89
N LEU A 291 8.92 -7.85 6.37
CA LEU A 291 8.10 -6.65 6.24
C LEU A 291 8.65 -5.50 7.08
N LEU A 292 9.06 -5.77 8.33
CA LEU A 292 9.67 -4.76 9.20
C LEU A 292 10.92 -4.15 8.56
N ALA A 293 11.79 -4.97 7.96
CA ALA A 293 12.98 -4.50 7.26
C ALA A 293 12.63 -3.61 6.07
N LEU A 294 11.67 -4.02 5.23
CA LEU A 294 11.26 -3.28 4.04
C LEU A 294 10.52 -1.97 4.39
N PHE A 295 9.59 -2.00 5.34
CA PHE A 295 8.89 -0.80 5.83
C PHE A 295 9.84 0.16 6.54
N GLY A 296 10.79 -0.36 7.34
CA GLY A 296 11.84 0.43 7.98
C GLY A 296 12.70 1.19 6.95
N ASN A 297 13.14 0.49 5.90
CA ASN A 297 13.88 1.11 4.79
C ASN A 297 13.07 2.22 4.10
N PHE A 298 11.77 2.00 3.86
CA PHE A 298 10.89 3.01 3.27
C PHE A 298 10.77 4.27 4.15
N LEU A 299 10.63 4.13 5.47
CA LEU A 299 10.58 5.27 6.39
C LEU A 299 11.88 6.06 6.41
N VAL A 300 13.04 5.39 6.44
CA VAL A 300 14.35 6.06 6.42
C VAL A 300 14.55 6.84 5.13
N LYS A 301 14.19 6.25 3.97
CA LYS A 301 14.27 6.94 2.68
C LYS A 301 13.39 8.19 2.65
N ASN A 302 12.14 8.09 3.08
CA ASN A 302 11.23 9.25 3.11
C ASN A 302 11.72 10.37 4.03
N LYS A 303 12.30 10.04 5.20
CA LYS A 303 12.92 11.04 6.08
C LYS A 303 14.10 11.74 5.41
N LYS A 304 14.99 10.99 4.75
CA LYS A 304 16.13 11.56 4.01
C LYS A 304 15.67 12.48 2.87
N PHE A 305 14.65 12.09 2.10
CA PHE A 305 14.07 12.95 1.06
C PHE A 305 13.45 14.22 1.64
N SER A 306 12.71 14.13 2.75
CA SER A 306 12.13 15.30 3.41
C SER A 306 13.21 16.24 3.95
N HIS A 307 14.29 15.71 4.54
CA HIS A 307 15.42 16.50 5.03
C HIS A 307 16.14 17.20 3.89
N ARG A 308 16.44 16.50 2.78
CA ARG A 308 17.08 17.12 1.61
C ARG A 308 16.24 18.25 1.06
N ARG A 309 14.93 18.05 0.90
CA ARG A 309 14.03 19.11 0.43
C ARG A 309 13.99 20.33 1.35
N CYS A 310 14.10 20.13 2.67
CA CYS A 310 14.20 21.23 3.63
C CYS A 310 15.52 22.00 3.47
N VAL A 311 16.65 21.29 3.33
CA VAL A 311 17.96 21.88 3.08
C VAL A 311 17.97 22.63 1.75
N ASP A 312 17.52 22.01 0.66
CA ASP A 312 17.46 22.64 -0.67
C ASP A 312 16.58 23.89 -0.67
N ALA A 313 15.45 23.87 0.06
CA ALA A 313 14.58 25.03 0.21
C ALA A 313 15.26 26.16 1.02
N ALA A 314 15.98 25.83 2.08
CA ALA A 314 16.75 26.79 2.88
C ALA A 314 17.94 27.37 2.09
N THR A 315 18.65 26.55 1.31
CA THR A 315 19.72 27.01 0.42
C THR A 315 19.17 27.91 -0.68
N ALA A 316 18.00 27.58 -1.25
CA ALA A 316 17.34 28.42 -2.24
C ALA A 316 16.83 29.74 -1.65
N SER A 317 16.37 29.78 -0.39
CA SER A 317 16.00 31.04 0.27
C SER A 317 17.23 31.88 0.59
N GLY A 318 18.30 31.28 1.13
CA GLY A 318 19.57 31.96 1.39
C GLY A 318 20.19 32.54 0.12
N ALA A 319 20.20 31.79 -0.99
CA ALA A 319 20.68 32.30 -2.27
C ALA A 319 19.85 33.49 -2.82
N LYS A 320 18.53 33.50 -2.57
CA LYS A 320 17.67 34.63 -2.92
C LYS A 320 17.95 35.85 -2.03
N GLU A 321 18.16 35.66 -0.74
CA GLU A 321 18.52 36.71 0.21
C GLU A 321 19.90 37.31 -0.12
N ASP A 322 20.91 36.48 -0.41
CA ASP A 322 22.24 36.92 -0.82
C ASP A 322 22.21 37.71 -2.14
N THR A 323 21.41 37.25 -3.11
CA THR A 323 21.22 37.95 -4.39
C THR A 323 20.54 39.31 -4.16
N ALA A 324 19.53 39.36 -3.28
CA ALA A 324 18.86 40.59 -2.91
C ALA A 324 19.83 41.55 -2.18
N ALA A 325 20.61 41.07 -1.22
CA ALA A 325 21.61 41.85 -0.48
C ALA A 325 22.71 42.42 -1.39
N ARG A 326 23.26 41.60 -2.30
CA ARG A 326 24.22 42.06 -3.33
C ARG A 326 23.61 43.11 -4.25
N SER A 327 22.36 42.93 -4.67
CA SER A 327 21.66 43.91 -5.50
C SER A 327 21.44 45.24 -4.77
N HIS A 328 21.20 45.18 -3.46
CA HIS A 328 21.04 46.36 -2.61
C HIS A 328 22.38 47.08 -2.40
N GLY A 329 23.46 46.33 -2.13
CA GLY A 329 24.83 46.85 -2.03
C GLY A 329 25.34 47.52 -3.31
N ASP A 330 25.09 46.93 -4.49
CA ASP A 330 25.44 47.56 -5.76
C ASP A 330 24.61 48.83 -6.01
N ARG A 331 23.31 48.84 -5.64
CA ARG A 331 22.49 50.07 -5.71
C ARG A 331 23.01 51.17 -4.80
N THR A 332 23.33 50.88 -3.54
CA THR A 332 23.82 51.89 -2.60
C THR A 332 25.19 52.41 -3.03
N HIS A 333 26.10 51.54 -3.49
CA HIS A 333 27.39 51.94 -4.05
C HIS A 333 27.22 52.85 -5.28
N ARG A 334 26.40 52.45 -6.27
CA ARG A 334 26.10 53.27 -7.46
C ARG A 334 25.48 54.61 -7.11
N THR A 335 24.63 54.67 -6.09
CA THR A 335 23.99 55.92 -5.64
C THR A 335 25.00 56.85 -4.98
N ARG A 336 25.89 56.32 -4.14
CA ARG A 336 26.98 57.08 -3.50
C ARG A 336 27.99 57.62 -4.52
N VAL A 337 28.39 56.81 -5.49
CA VAL A 337 29.28 57.25 -6.59
C VAL A 337 28.63 58.39 -7.37
N LYS A 338 27.35 58.27 -7.73
CA LYS A 338 26.62 59.34 -8.44
C LYS A 338 26.47 60.63 -7.63
N ALA A 339 26.30 60.55 -6.31
CA ALA A 339 26.16 61.72 -5.45
C ALA A 339 27.45 62.57 -5.37
N GLY A 340 28.63 61.96 -5.59
CA GLY A 340 29.91 62.66 -5.65
C GLY A 340 30.29 63.21 -7.03
N MET A 341 29.47 62.98 -8.07
CA MET A 341 29.76 63.41 -9.44
C MET A 341 29.19 64.80 -9.72
N THR A 342 29.93 65.61 -10.48
CA THR A 342 29.42 66.87 -11.02
C THR A 342 28.37 66.61 -12.12
N ASN A 343 27.52 67.60 -12.43
CA ASN A 343 26.51 67.48 -13.50
C ASN A 343 27.12 67.07 -14.85
N MET A 344 28.31 67.60 -15.21
CA MET A 344 29.04 67.22 -16.43
C MET A 344 29.44 65.74 -16.44
N GLN A 345 29.95 65.22 -15.32
CA GLN A 345 30.30 63.80 -15.21
C GLN A 345 29.07 62.91 -15.35
N LEU A 346 27.93 63.35 -14.83
CA LEU A 346 26.66 62.63 -14.88
C LEU A 346 26.07 62.54 -16.30
N GLU A 347 26.22 63.60 -17.11
CA GLU A 347 25.82 63.60 -18.52
C GLU A 347 26.71 62.71 -19.39
N ARG A 348 28.04 62.75 -19.20
CA ARG A 348 28.96 61.85 -19.92
C ARG A 348 28.59 60.38 -19.70
N LEU A 349 28.34 60.00 -18.44
CA LEU A 349 27.92 58.65 -18.07
C LEU A 349 26.59 58.23 -18.74
N LYS A 350 25.63 59.14 -18.86
CA LYS A 350 24.36 58.87 -19.56
C LYS A 350 24.59 58.62 -21.06
N ASN A 351 25.45 59.42 -21.68
CA ASN A 351 25.78 59.30 -23.10
C ASN A 351 26.55 58.00 -23.41
N GLU A 352 27.51 57.62 -22.57
CA GLU A 352 28.24 56.34 -22.68
C GLU A 352 27.27 55.15 -22.58
N LYS A 353 26.39 55.14 -21.58
CA LYS A 353 25.40 54.06 -21.41
C LYS A 353 24.41 53.97 -22.57
N SER A 354 23.97 55.11 -23.11
CA SER A 354 23.11 55.14 -24.30
C SER A 354 23.82 54.53 -25.51
N THR A 355 25.12 54.82 -25.66
CA THR A 355 25.96 54.29 -26.74
C THR A 355 26.18 52.78 -26.59
N GLU A 356 26.52 52.29 -25.39
CA GLU A 356 26.64 50.85 -25.11
C GLU A 356 25.34 50.10 -25.36
N MET A 357 24.20 50.63 -24.90
CA MET A 357 22.89 50.00 -25.11
C MET A 357 22.57 49.87 -26.60
N LYS A 358 22.83 50.93 -27.39
CA LYS A 358 22.67 50.87 -28.85
C LYS A 358 23.58 49.81 -29.49
N LEU A 359 24.81 49.67 -28.98
CA LEU A 359 25.79 48.69 -29.48
C LEU A 359 25.40 47.24 -29.12
N LEU A 360 24.88 47.01 -27.91
CA LEU A 360 24.34 45.72 -27.46
C LEU A 360 23.08 45.33 -28.23
N MET A 361 22.14 46.26 -28.43
CA MET A 361 20.95 46.05 -29.25
C MET A 361 21.32 45.68 -30.69
N ARG A 362 22.35 46.33 -31.25
CA ARG A 362 22.87 46.00 -32.58
C ARG A 362 23.51 44.61 -32.64
N LYS A 363 24.28 44.21 -31.61
CA LYS A 363 24.87 42.86 -31.50
C LYS A 363 23.80 41.77 -31.36
N ASN A 364 22.80 41.97 -30.50
CA ASN A 364 21.71 41.01 -30.30
C ASN A 364 20.77 40.92 -31.51
N GLY A 365 20.51 42.06 -32.18
CA GLY A 365 19.80 42.09 -33.45
C GLY A 365 20.49 41.25 -34.53
N ASN A 366 21.83 41.29 -34.59
CA ASN A 366 22.60 40.43 -35.49
C ASN A 366 22.65 38.96 -35.04
N GLY A 367 22.63 38.67 -33.74
CA GLY A 367 22.67 37.29 -33.20
C GLY A 367 21.40 36.49 -33.49
N ASN A 368 20.23 37.14 -33.47
CA ASN A 368 18.98 36.50 -33.89
C ASN A 368 18.95 36.23 -35.41
N GLY A 369 19.62 37.07 -36.22
CA GLY A 369 19.84 36.80 -37.64
C GLY A 369 20.70 35.56 -37.88
N GLN A 370 21.75 35.34 -37.07
CA GLN A 370 22.61 34.15 -37.22
C GLN A 370 21.92 32.85 -36.79
N LYS A 371 21.11 32.85 -35.72
CA LYS A 371 20.32 31.67 -35.33
C LYS A 371 19.24 31.31 -36.35
N ALA A 372 18.61 32.30 -36.98
CA ALA A 372 17.66 32.07 -38.07
C ALA A 372 18.36 31.46 -39.31
N SER A 373 19.59 31.88 -39.64
CA SER A 373 20.35 31.29 -40.76
C SER A 373 20.81 29.84 -40.49
N LEU A 374 21.18 29.51 -39.25
CA LEU A 374 21.60 28.16 -38.86
C LEU A 374 20.43 27.18 -38.84
N GLN A 375 19.22 27.62 -38.46
CA GLN A 375 18.01 26.78 -38.55
C GLN A 375 17.55 26.57 -40.00
N ALA A 376 17.74 27.55 -40.89
CA ALA A 376 17.43 27.38 -42.31
C ALA A 376 18.37 26.39 -43.02
N MET A 377 19.65 26.29 -42.62
CA MET A 377 20.60 25.35 -43.23
C MET A 377 20.45 23.89 -42.76
N ALA A 378 19.84 23.63 -41.60
CA ALA A 378 19.68 22.27 -41.08
C ALA A 378 18.43 21.53 -41.63
N GLY A 379 17.60 22.19 -42.44
CA GLY A 379 16.32 21.64 -42.91
C GLY A 379 16.27 21.16 -44.37
N SER A 380 17.37 21.21 -45.13
CA SER A 380 17.38 20.81 -46.55
C SER A 380 18.48 19.79 -46.88
N ARG A 381 18.37 18.61 -46.30
CA ARG A 381 18.80 17.31 -46.84
C ARG A 381 17.86 16.26 -46.29
#